data_AF-A0A669PQR5-F1
#
_entry.id   AF-A0A669PQR5-F1
#
_cell.length_a   1.000
_cell.length_b   1.000
_cell.length_c   1.000
_cell.angle_alpha   90.00
_cell.angle_beta   90.00
_cell.angle_gamma   90.00
#
_symmetry.space_group_name_H-M   'P 1'
#
loop_
_entity.id
_entity.type
_entity.pdbx_description
1 polymer ?
#
loop_
_entity_poly.entity_id
_entity_poly.type
_entity_poly.pdbx_seq_one_letter_code
_entity_poly.pdbx_strand_id
1 'polypeptide(L)'
;LAESNDSEENDKRRTHNVLERQRRNELKLSFFALRDQIPEVANNEKAPKVVILKKATEYVLSIQSDEHRLIAEKEQLRRRREQLKHKLEQLRNSPIMSILPIHDLCSMKVKWSCVFHTSPVYGICILSK
;
A
#
# COMPACT_ATOMS: atom_id res chain seq x y z
N LEU A 1 -26.75 -32.88 58.89
CA LEU A 1 -26.88 -31.47 58.41
C LEU A 1 -25.52 -30.85 58.06
N ALA A 2 -24.40 -31.22 58.70
CA ALA A 2 -23.07 -30.73 58.33
C ALA A 2 -22.52 -31.32 57.01
N GLU A 3 -22.82 -32.58 56.68
CA GLU A 3 -22.32 -33.23 55.44
C GLU A 3 -22.88 -32.63 54.15
N SER A 4 -24.12 -32.10 54.18
CA SER A 4 -24.74 -31.48 53.00
C SER A 4 -24.10 -30.13 52.66
N ASN A 5 -23.74 -29.34 53.67
CA ASN A 5 -23.15 -28.02 53.46
C ASN A 5 -21.69 -28.10 52.95
N ASP A 6 -20.93 -29.08 53.42
CA ASP A 6 -19.54 -29.30 52.99
C ASP A 6 -19.46 -29.86 51.55
N SER A 7 -20.45 -30.67 51.14
CA SER A 7 -20.57 -31.12 49.74
C SER A 7 -20.86 -29.96 48.79
N GLU A 8 -21.77 -29.06 49.14
CA GLU A 8 -22.10 -27.89 48.31
C GLU A 8 -20.93 -26.90 48.18
N GLU A 9 -20.14 -26.71 49.24
CA GLU A 9 -18.93 -25.87 49.19
C GLU A 9 -17.85 -26.47 48.30
N ASN A 10 -17.66 -27.80 48.37
CA ASN A 10 -16.74 -28.52 47.49
C ASN A 10 -17.13 -28.41 46.01
N ASP A 11 -18.42 -28.50 45.68
CA ASP A 11 -18.92 -28.36 44.32
C ASP A 11 -18.73 -26.93 43.77
N LYS A 12 -18.95 -25.91 44.61
CA LYS A 12 -18.67 -24.50 44.27
C LYS A 12 -17.17 -24.31 43.98
N ARG A 13 -16.29 -24.85 44.83
CA ARG A 13 -14.84 -24.78 44.66
C ARG A 13 -14.38 -25.49 43.38
N ARG A 14 -14.96 -26.66 43.08
CA ARG A 14 -14.68 -27.41 41.85
C ARG A 14 -15.08 -26.61 40.61
N THR A 15 -16.30 -26.06 40.61
CA THR A 15 -16.83 -25.25 39.50
C THR A 15 -15.97 -24.01 39.28
N HIS A 16 -15.63 -23.28 40.34
CA HIS A 16 -14.74 -22.12 40.27
C HIS A 16 -13.39 -22.47 39.61
N ASN A 17 -12.77 -23.59 40.01
CA ASN A 17 -11.49 -24.01 39.44
C ASN A 17 -11.56 -24.35 37.94
N VAL A 18 -12.68 -24.93 37.48
CA VAL A 18 -12.92 -25.20 36.07
C VAL A 18 -13.03 -23.90 35.29
N LEU A 19 -13.84 -22.96 35.78
CA LEU A 19 -14.06 -21.66 35.12
C LEU A 19 -12.76 -20.83 35.05
N GLU A 20 -11.98 -20.79 36.14
CA GLU A 20 -10.71 -20.04 36.14
C GLU A 20 -9.68 -20.69 35.20
N ARG A 21 -9.66 -22.02 35.08
CA ARG A 21 -8.81 -22.70 34.08
C ARG A 21 -9.22 -22.34 32.66
N GLN A 22 -10.52 -22.32 32.37
CA GLN A 22 -11.03 -21.91 31.07
C GLN A 22 -10.64 -20.46 30.75
N ARG A 23 -10.86 -19.54 31.68
CA ARG A 23 -10.46 -18.13 31.54
C ARG A 23 -8.97 -17.97 31.25
N ARG A 24 -8.11 -18.74 31.95
CA ARG A 24 -6.65 -18.72 31.71
C ARG A 24 -6.28 -19.26 30.32
N ASN A 25 -6.99 -20.27 29.83
CA ASN A 25 -6.78 -20.81 28.48
C ASN A 25 -7.19 -19.80 27.42
N GLU A 26 -8.36 -19.17 27.55
CA GLU A 26 -8.82 -18.10 26.66
C GLU A 26 -7.82 -16.94 26.64
N LEU A 27 -7.35 -16.49 27.82
CA LEU A 27 -6.33 -15.45 27.90
C LEU A 27 -5.03 -15.86 27.21
N LYS A 28 -4.59 -17.12 27.34
CA LYS A 28 -3.41 -17.65 26.66
C LYS A 28 -3.58 -17.60 25.13
N LEU A 29 -4.75 -17.98 24.63
CA LEU A 29 -5.06 -17.90 23.19
C LEU A 29 -5.04 -16.46 22.68
N SER A 30 -5.61 -15.51 23.45
CA SER A 30 -5.54 -14.08 23.09
C SER A 30 -4.11 -13.56 23.03
N PHE A 31 -3.22 -14.00 23.93
CA PHE A 31 -1.79 -13.65 23.87
C PHE A 31 -1.08 -14.22 22.64
N PHE A 32 -1.44 -15.43 22.19
CA PHE A 32 -0.90 -16.00 20.97
C PHE A 32 -1.40 -15.26 19.73
N ALA A 33 -2.70 -14.98 19.66
CA ALA A 33 -3.27 -14.18 18.58
C ALA A 33 -2.60 -12.80 18.51
N LEU A 34 -2.35 -12.14 19.64
CA LEU A 34 -1.63 -10.87 19.69
C LEU A 34 -0.18 -11.00 19.21
N ARG A 35 0.56 -12.02 19.68
CA ARG A 35 1.95 -12.28 19.27
C ARG A 35 2.05 -12.43 17.75
N ASP A 36 1.13 -13.17 17.15
CA ASP A 36 1.17 -13.48 15.72
C ASP A 36 0.97 -12.24 14.84
N GLN A 37 0.40 -11.15 15.38
CA GLN A 37 0.27 -9.87 14.68
C GLN A 37 1.53 -9.00 14.74
N ILE A 38 2.52 -9.35 15.56
CA ILE A 38 3.71 -8.54 15.81
C ILE A 38 4.90 -9.17 15.09
N PRO A 39 5.43 -8.58 14.00
CA PRO A 39 6.46 -9.20 13.17
C PRO A 39 7.72 -9.65 13.93
N GLU A 40 8.13 -8.88 14.94
CA GLU A 40 9.35 -9.16 15.72
C GLU A 40 9.22 -10.42 16.62
N VAL A 41 8.00 -10.75 17.06
CA VAL A 41 7.77 -11.87 18.00
C VAL A 41 6.89 -12.99 17.45
N ALA A 42 6.33 -12.84 16.24
CA ALA A 42 5.45 -13.83 15.61
C ALA A 42 6.08 -15.25 15.56
N ASN A 43 7.37 -15.32 15.24
CA ASN A 43 8.09 -16.60 15.13
C ASN A 43 8.61 -17.15 16.48
N ASN A 44 8.45 -16.40 17.58
CA ASN A 44 8.91 -16.81 18.89
C ASN A 44 7.76 -17.38 19.72
N GLU A 45 7.54 -18.69 19.60
CA GLU A 45 6.43 -19.35 20.29
C GLU A 45 6.47 -19.21 21.82
N LYS A 46 7.68 -19.05 22.38
CA LYS A 46 7.94 -18.96 23.82
C LYS A 46 8.13 -17.52 24.30
N ALA A 47 7.72 -16.52 23.51
CA ALA A 47 7.81 -15.12 23.89
C ALA A 47 7.11 -14.86 25.24
N PRO A 48 7.79 -14.24 26.23
CA PRO A 48 7.16 -13.90 27.50
C PRO A 48 6.00 -12.92 27.33
N LYS A 49 4.95 -13.03 28.16
CA LYS A 49 3.77 -12.14 28.11
C LYS A 49 4.13 -10.66 28.15
N VAL A 50 5.06 -10.28 29.03
CA VAL A 50 5.53 -8.89 29.16
C VAL A 50 6.22 -8.39 27.88
N VAL A 51 6.93 -9.27 27.17
CA VAL A 51 7.59 -8.93 25.91
C VAL A 51 6.54 -8.74 24.82
N ILE A 52 5.54 -9.63 24.71
CA ILE A 52 4.44 -9.49 23.75
C ILE A 52 3.74 -8.14 23.94
N LEU A 53 3.43 -7.74 25.17
CA LEU A 53 2.77 -6.46 25.44
C LEU A 53 3.65 -5.26 25.06
N LYS A 54 4.93 -5.26 25.45
CA LYS A 54 5.87 -4.18 25.10
C LYS A 54 6.01 -4.04 23.59
N LYS A 55 6.22 -5.15 22.90
CA LYS A 55 6.37 -5.18 21.43
C LYS A 55 5.09 -4.81 20.71
N ALA A 56 3.92 -5.17 21.24
CA ALA A 56 2.65 -4.70 20.71
C ALA A 56 2.54 -3.18 20.76
N THR A 57 2.88 -2.56 21.90
CA THR A 57 2.84 -1.11 22.07
C THR A 57 3.83 -0.41 21.13
N GLU A 58 5.08 -0.89 21.08
CA GLU A 58 6.11 -0.37 20.16
C GLU A 58 5.63 -0.45 18.70
N TYR A 59 5.03 -1.58 18.31
CA TYR A 59 4.57 -1.81 16.94
C TYR A 59 3.38 -0.91 16.55
N VAL A 60 2.41 -0.72 17.44
CA VAL A 60 1.29 0.22 17.21
C VAL A 60 1.81 1.64 17.00
N LEU A 61 2.76 2.09 17.83
CA LEU A 61 3.35 3.43 17.70
C LEU A 61 4.12 3.58 16.38
N SER A 62 4.88 2.56 15.96
CA SER A 62 5.59 2.60 14.68
C SER A 62 4.63 2.66 13.50
N ILE A 63 3.57 1.84 13.49
CA ILE A 63 2.58 1.84 12.40
C ILE A 63 1.88 3.19 12.31
N GLN A 64 1.48 3.78 13.45
CA GLN A 64 0.85 5.11 13.46
C GLN A 64 1.78 6.19 12.89
N SER A 65 3.06 6.17 13.25
CA SER A 65 4.04 7.10 12.68
C SER A 65 4.22 6.89 11.18
N ASP A 66 4.26 5.64 10.72
CA ASP A 66 4.37 5.33 9.29
C ASP A 66 3.11 5.73 8.53
N GLU A 67 1.93 5.52 9.09
CA GLU A 67 0.65 5.96 8.52
C GLU A 67 0.65 7.48 8.30
N HIS A 68 1.02 8.25 9.32
CA HIS A 68 1.12 9.71 9.20
C HIS A 68 2.11 10.15 8.13
N ARG A 69 3.29 9.51 8.07
CA ARG A 69 4.31 9.77 7.04
C ARG A 69 3.78 9.47 5.64
N LEU A 70 3.15 8.31 5.45
CA LEU A 70 2.60 7.89 4.16
C LEU A 70 1.44 8.78 3.70
N ILE A 71 0.59 9.26 4.63
CA ILE A 71 -0.47 10.23 4.33
C ILE A 71 0.15 11.54 3.82
N ALA A 72 1.17 12.06 4.50
CA ALA A 72 1.85 13.28 4.09
C ALA A 72 2.52 13.15 2.71
N GLU A 73 3.20 12.02 2.47
CA GLU A 73 3.83 11.70 1.19
C GLU A 73 2.79 11.60 0.06
N LYS A 74 1.67 10.93 0.32
CA LYS A 74 0.54 10.83 -0.62
C LYS A 74 0.01 12.20 -1.01
N GLU A 75 -0.16 13.11 -0.06
CA GLU A 75 -0.64 14.47 -0.33
C GLU A 75 0.40 15.32 -1.08
N GLN A 76 1.70 15.14 -0.79
CA GLN A 76 2.76 15.77 -1.58
C GLN A 76 2.76 15.29 -3.03
N LEU A 77 2.64 13.97 -3.26
CA LEU A 77 2.58 13.39 -4.59
C LEU A 77 1.32 13.82 -5.35
N ARG A 78 0.17 13.92 -4.68
CA ARG A 78 -1.07 14.45 -5.27
C ARG A 78 -0.90 15.88 -5.77
N ARG A 79 -0.37 16.78 -4.93
CA ARG A 79 -0.07 18.17 -5.31
C ARG A 79 0.91 18.24 -6.48
N ARG A 80 1.98 17.44 -6.46
CA ARG A 80 2.95 17.41 -7.55
C ARG A 80 2.32 16.94 -8.86
N ARG A 81 1.48 15.91 -8.81
CA ARG A 81 0.75 15.40 -9.97
C ARG A 81 -0.17 16.46 -10.57
N GLU A 82 -0.91 17.19 -9.74
CA GLU A 82 -1.80 18.27 -10.19
C GLU A 82 -1.03 19.42 -10.83
N GLN A 83 0.09 19.84 -10.23
CA GLN A 83 0.97 20.85 -10.84
C GLN A 83 1.48 20.42 -12.21
N LEU A 84 1.90 19.16 -12.37
CA LEU A 84 2.37 18.64 -13.65
C LEU A 84 1.26 18.55 -14.68
N LYS A 85 0.05 18.13 -14.30
CA LYS A 85 -1.12 18.14 -15.17
C LYS A 85 -1.45 19.55 -15.66
N HIS A 86 -1.46 20.53 -14.76
CA HIS A 86 -1.73 21.92 -15.12
C HIS A 86 -0.66 22.47 -16.09
N LYS A 87 0.62 22.18 -15.85
CA LYS A 87 1.70 22.55 -16.78
C LYS A 87 1.51 21.90 -18.16
N LEU A 88 1.12 20.64 -18.20
CA LEU A 88 0.87 19.94 -19.46
C LEU A 88 -0.30 20.57 -20.24
N GLU A 89 -1.38 20.93 -19.55
CA GLU A 89 -2.52 21.63 -20.14
C GLU A 89 -2.13 23.00 -20.67
N GLN A 90 -1.35 23.79 -19.93
CA GLN A 90 -0.83 25.08 -20.38
C GLN A 90 0.03 24.94 -21.65
N LEU A 91 0.90 23.93 -21.70
CA LEU A 91 1.73 23.66 -22.89
C LEU A 91 0.90 23.21 -24.09
N ARG A 92 -0.12 22.37 -23.87
CA ARG A 92 -1.03 21.91 -24.94
C ARG A 92 -1.91 23.04 -25.48
N ASN A 93 -2.33 23.95 -24.62
CA ASN A 93 -3.18 25.09 -24.97
C ASN A 93 -2.37 26.33 -25.37
N SER A 94 -1.04 26.28 -25.31
CA SER A 94 -0.15 27.34 -25.79
C SER A 94 -0.18 27.38 -27.32
N PRO A 95 -0.39 28.56 -27.94
CA PRO A 95 -0.57 28.69 -29.39
C PRO A 95 0.67 28.31 -30.23
N ILE A 96 1.80 27.97 -29.59
CA ILE A 96 3.01 27.49 -30.27
C ILE A 96 2.79 26.07 -30.84
N MET A 97 1.87 25.28 -30.29
CA MET A 97 1.51 23.94 -30.80
C MET A 97 0.20 23.93 -31.61
N SER A 98 -0.45 25.08 -31.82
CA SER A 98 -1.60 25.21 -32.73
C SER A 98 -1.21 25.66 -34.15
N ILE A 99 0.09 25.70 -34.48
CA ILE A 99 0.59 25.97 -35.84
C ILE A 99 1.25 24.69 -36.38
N LEU A 100 0.42 23.77 -36.85
CA LEU A 100 0.40 23.19 -38.21
C LEU A 100 -0.14 21.75 -38.21
N PRO A 101 -1.23 21.46 -38.93
CA PRO A 101 -1.43 20.12 -39.46
C PRO A 101 -0.36 19.87 -40.53
N ILE A 102 0.44 18.82 -40.39
CA ILE A 102 1.40 18.36 -41.41
C ILE A 102 0.64 17.68 -42.57
N HIS A 103 -0.46 18.27 -43.05
CA HIS A 103 -1.22 17.74 -44.18
C HIS A 103 -1.47 18.73 -45.31
N ASP A 104 -1.04 19.99 -45.21
CA ASP A 104 -1.24 20.99 -46.28
C ASP A 104 0.06 21.63 -46.80
N LEU A 105 1.09 20.81 -47.02
CA LEU A 105 2.25 21.19 -47.88
C LEU A 105 2.12 20.70 -49.33
N CYS A 106 1.00 20.07 -49.71
CA CYS A 106 0.83 19.48 -51.05
C CYS A 106 0.20 20.43 -52.10
N SER A 107 -0.23 21.64 -51.74
CA SER A 107 -0.99 22.53 -52.66
C SER A 107 -0.37 23.89 -52.94
N MET A 108 0.94 24.08 -52.71
CA MET A 108 1.66 25.20 -53.33
C MET A 108 2.51 24.66 -54.47
N LYS A 109 2.03 24.93 -55.69
CA LYS A 109 2.73 24.78 -56.97
C LYS A 109 4.17 25.30 -56.86
N VAL A 110 5.12 24.40 -56.61
CA VAL A 110 6.53 24.67 -56.88
C VAL A 110 7.07 23.50 -57.67
N LYS A 111 7.43 23.85 -58.90
CA LYS A 111 7.90 23.01 -59.98
C LYS A 111 9.30 22.49 -59.61
N TRP A 112 9.37 21.40 -58.85
CA TRP A 112 10.59 20.62 -58.68
C TRP A 112 10.38 19.27 -59.32
N SER A 113 11.02 19.09 -60.48
CA SER A 113 11.18 17.81 -61.14
C SER A 113 11.93 16.87 -60.18
N CYS A 114 11.19 16.10 -59.38
CA CYS A 114 11.75 15.00 -58.61
C CYS A 114 10.98 13.74 -58.98
N VAL A 115 11.64 12.89 -59.76
CA VAL A 115 11.15 11.58 -60.21
C VAL A 115 10.92 10.72 -58.96
N PHE A 116 9.65 10.41 -58.70
CA PHE A 116 9.24 9.44 -57.70
C PHE A 116 9.63 8.04 -58.16
N HIS A 117 10.47 7.34 -57.39
CA HIS A 117 10.50 5.88 -57.38
C HIS A 117 10.17 5.41 -55.96
N THR A 118 8.91 5.05 -55.75
CA THR A 118 8.45 4.37 -54.53
C THR A 118 8.91 2.91 -54.57
N SER A 119 9.84 2.53 -53.70
CA SER A 119 10.03 1.14 -53.29
C SER A 119 9.26 0.91 -51.97
N PRO A 120 8.30 -0.03 -51.88
CA PRO A 120 7.35 -0.05 -50.76
C PRO A 120 7.85 -0.64 -49.44
N VAL A 121 9.11 -1.07 -49.33
CA VAL A 121 9.42 -2.09 -48.30
C VAL A 121 10.28 -1.59 -47.12
N TYR A 122 11.20 -0.64 -47.29
CA TYR A 122 12.02 -0.17 -46.15
C TYR A 122 12.43 1.30 -46.31
N GLY A 123 11.69 2.20 -45.65
CA GLY A 123 12.00 3.63 -45.60
C GLY A 123 13.07 3.96 -44.56
N ILE A 124 14.33 3.64 -44.85
CA ILE A 124 15.48 4.16 -44.10
C ILE A 124 16.15 5.24 -44.96
N CYS A 125 15.98 6.50 -44.59
CA CYS A 125 16.77 7.60 -45.14
C CYS A 125 18.10 7.65 -44.39
N ILE A 126 19.16 7.06 -44.95
CA ILE A 126 20.52 7.36 -44.52
C ILE A 126 20.91 8.69 -45.18
N LEU A 127 21.00 9.75 -44.38
CA LEU A 127 21.67 10.97 -44.79
C LEU A 127 23.16 10.64 -44.93
N SER A 128 23.71 10.74 -46.14
CA SER A 128 25.15 10.85 -46.33
C SER A 128 25.44 12.10 -47.13
N LYS A 129 26.49 12.82 -46.71
CA LYS A 129 27.30 13.59 -47.66
C LYS A 129 28.15 12.63 -48.48
#